data_AF-A0A965QMN4-F1
#
_entry.id   AF-A0A965QMN4-F1
#
_cell.length_a   1.000
_cell.length_b   1.000
_cell.length_c   1.000
_cell.angle_alpha   90.00
_cell.angle_beta   90.00
_cell.angle_gamma   90.00
#
_symmetry.space_group_name_H-M   'P 1'
#
loop_
_entity.id
_entity.type
_entity.pdbx_description
1 polymer ?
#
loop_
_entity_poly.entity_id
_entity_poly.type
_entity_poly.pdbx_seq_one_letter_code
_entity_poly.pdbx_strand_id
1 'polypeptide(L)' 'MLADAKVLPGMGLKSLLAEDLIGLKIEAYKNDPRRELQDKADIQNLMRKNSNLDFDRIMQYAQIFNEWETIEQLRKGC' A
#
# COMPACT_ATOMS: atom_id res chain seq x y z
N MET A 1 0.89 -6.87 -9.53
CA MET A 1 0.49 -7.15 -8.13
C MET A 1 0.60 -8.62 -7.76
N LEU A 2 -0.37 -9.51 -8.03
CA LEU A 2 -0.28 -10.91 -7.55
C LEU A 2 0.80 -11.76 -8.26
N ALA A 3 1.06 -11.46 -9.54
CA ALA A 3 2.13 -12.10 -10.31
C ALA A 3 3.54 -11.72 -9.81
N ASP A 4 3.66 -10.60 -9.08
CA ASP A 4 4.94 -10.05 -8.63
C ASP A 4 5.34 -10.54 -7.23
N ALA A 5 4.52 -11.42 -6.62
CA ALA A 5 4.80 -11.94 -5.28
C ALA A 5 6.14 -12.69 -5.24
N LYS A 6 7.04 -12.23 -4.38
CA LYS A 6 8.40 -12.77 -4.22
C LYS A 6 8.45 -13.73 -3.05
N VAL A 7 9.30 -14.75 -3.16
CA VAL A 7 9.51 -15.70 -2.06
C VAL A 7 10.26 -14.99 -0.93
N LEU A 8 9.72 -15.05 0.28
CA LEU A 8 10.37 -14.57 1.48
C LEU A 8 11.56 -15.50 1.81
N PRO A 9 12.79 -14.97 1.87
CA PRO A 9 13.96 -15.76 2.21
C PRO A 9 13.79 -16.34 3.62
N GLY A 10 14.03 -17.65 3.75
CA GLY A 10 13.94 -18.38 5.01
C GLY A 10 12.56 -18.95 5.36
N MET A 11 11.48 -18.55 4.67
CA MET A 11 10.13 -19.13 4.89
C MET A 11 9.58 -19.89 3.68
N GLY A 12 10.07 -19.64 2.47
CA GLY A 12 9.55 -20.29 1.26
C GLY A 12 8.14 -19.83 0.84
N LEU A 13 7.56 -18.85 1.54
CA LEU A 13 6.25 -18.28 1.27
C LEU A 13 6.34 -17.13 0.28
N LYS A 14 5.45 -17.07 -0.71
CA LYS A 14 5.31 -15.92 -1.59
C LYS A 14 4.62 -14.78 -0.85
N SER A 15 5.24 -13.60 -0.84
CA SER A 15 4.68 -12.37 -0.29
C SER A 15 4.74 -11.25 -1.32
N LEU A 16 3.74 -10.39 -1.25
CA LEU A 16 3.75 -9.11 -1.95
C LEU A 16 4.74 -8.15 -1.29
N LEU A 17 5.18 -7.16 -2.07
CA LEU A 17 5.94 -6.03 -1.56
C LEU A 17 5.03 -5.10 -0.77
N ALA A 18 5.61 -4.26 0.09
CA ALA A 18 4.85 -3.32 0.90
C ALA A 18 4.07 -2.31 0.03
N GLU A 19 4.64 -1.88 -1.09
CA GLU A 19 4.00 -1.01 -2.08
C GLU A 19 2.77 -1.66 -2.71
N ASP A 20 2.87 -2.95 -3.03
CA ASP A 20 1.76 -3.73 -3.58
C ASP A 20 0.65 -3.89 -2.54
N LEU A 21 1.00 -4.12 -1.26
CA LEU A 21 0.04 -4.16 -0.17
C LEU A 21 -0.67 -2.81 0.02
N ILE A 22 0.07 -1.69 -0.09
CA ILE A 22 -0.51 -0.34 -0.04
C ILE A 22 -1.51 -0.17 -1.19
N GLY A 23 -1.16 -0.55 -2.42
CA GLY A 23 -2.08 -0.47 -3.55
C GLY A 23 -3.35 -1.32 -3.36
N LEU A 24 -3.24 -2.52 -2.80
CA LEU A 24 -4.40 -3.35 -2.45
C LEU A 24 -5.27 -2.74 -1.35
N LYS A 25 -4.65 -2.03 -0.40
CA LYS A 25 -5.38 -1.28 0.64
C LYS A 25 -6.15 -0.10 0.03
N ILE A 26 -5.56 0.59 -0.95
CA ILE A 26 -6.23 1.66 -1.72
C ILE A 26 -7.45 1.11 -2.45
N GLU A 27 -7.29 0.05 -3.23
CA GLU A 27 -8.39 -0.62 -3.91
C GLU A 27 -9.50 -1.02 -2.93
N ALA A 28 -9.12 -1.60 -1.79
CA ALA A 28 -10.05 -2.09 -0.81
C ALA A 28 -10.95 -1.01 -0.20
N TYR A 29 -10.40 0.11 0.27
CA TYR A 29 -11.25 1.15 0.86
C TYR A 29 -12.06 1.92 -0.16
N LYS A 30 -11.60 1.98 -1.41
CA LYS A 30 -12.37 2.58 -2.50
C LYS A 30 -13.58 1.75 -2.90
N ASN A 31 -13.45 0.43 -2.79
CA ASN A 31 -14.55 -0.50 -3.05
C ASN A 31 -15.48 -0.69 -1.85
N ASP A 32 -15.00 -0.53 -0.61
CA ASP A 32 -15.81 -0.63 0.62
C ASP A 32 -15.50 0.52 1.60
N PRO A 33 -16.37 1.55 1.69
CA PRO A 33 -16.18 2.70 2.57
C PRO A 33 -16.05 2.35 4.06
N ARG A 34 -16.60 1.20 4.51
CA ARG A 34 -16.48 0.77 5.91
C ARG A 34 -15.03 0.49 6.30
N ARG A 35 -14.17 0.24 5.32
CA ARG A 35 -12.75 -0.05 5.51
C ARG A 35 -11.87 1.19 5.47
N GLU A 36 -12.39 2.36 5.13
CA GLU A 36 -11.60 3.57 4.87
C GLU A 36 -10.69 3.96 6.02
N LEU A 37 -11.22 4.04 7.24
CA LEU A 37 -10.41 4.41 8.41
C LEU A 37 -9.33 3.37 8.71
N GLN A 38 -9.68 2.08 8.66
CA GLN A 38 -8.76 1.00 8.99
C GLN A 38 -7.67 0.87 7.94
N ASP A 39 -8.02 0.85 6.65
CA ASP A 39 -7.04 0.66 5.58
C ASP A 39 -6.12 1.89 5.44
N LYS A 40 -6.60 3.12 5.68
CA LYS A 40 -5.72 4.30 5.75
C LYS A 40 -4.72 4.23 6.91
N ALA A 41 -5.16 3.76 8.08
CA ALA A 41 -4.26 3.54 9.22
C ALA A 41 -3.23 2.43 8.94
N ASP A 42 -3.65 1.34 8.28
CA ASP A 42 -2.75 0.28 7.85
C ASP A 42 -1.71 0.80 6.85
N ILE A 43 -2.11 1.62 5.88
CA ILE A 43 -1.19 2.27 4.92
C ILE A 43 -0.16 3.12 5.64
N GLN A 44 -0.57 3.97 6.59
CA GLN A 44 0.37 4.76 7.40
C GLN A 44 1.34 3.87 8.19
N ASN A 45 0.84 2.79 8.80
CA ASN A 45 1.68 1.86 9.52
C ASN A 45 2.68 1.15 8.61
N LEU A 46 2.28 0.78 7.39
CA LEU A 46 3.18 0.22 6.38
C LEU A 46 4.25 1.23 5.98
N MET A 47 3.88 2.50 5.76
CA MET A 47 4.83 3.57 5.44
C MET A 47 5.85 3.80 6.54
N ARG A 48 5.42 3.85 7.81
CA ARG A 48 6.33 4.06 8.95
C ARG A 48 7.29 2.89 9.18
N LYS A 49 6.85 1.66 8.92
CA LYS A 49 7.66 0.45 9.14
C LYS A 49 8.64 0.15 8.01
N ASN A 50 8.47 0.76 6.84
CA ASN A 50 9.28 0.50 5.66
C ASN A 50 9.98 1.78 5.21
N SER A 51 11.27 1.93 5.53
CA SER A 51 12.04 3.14 5.19
C SER A 51 12.41 3.27 3.72
N ASN A 52 12.34 2.17 2.96
CA ASN A 52 12.82 2.08 1.57
C ASN A 52 11.67 1.83 0.58
N LEU A 53 10.52 2.48 0.79
CA LEU A 53 9.40 2.34 -0.13
C LEU A 53 9.66 3.03 -1.47
N ASP A 54 9.29 2.35 -2.55
CA ASP A 54 9.21 2.93 -3.89
C ASP A 54 7.90 3.72 -4.05
N PHE A 55 7.99 5.04 -3.86
CA PHE A 55 6.84 5.93 -3.97
C PHE A 55 6.35 6.13 -5.41
N ASP A 56 7.18 5.90 -6.43
CA ASP A 56 6.73 5.98 -7.81
C ASP A 56 5.76 4.84 -8.11
N ARG A 57 6.05 3.64 -7.59
CA ARG A 57 5.13 2.48 -7.66
C ARG A 57 3.84 2.72 -6.87
N ILE A 58 3.93 3.28 -5.67
CA ILE A 58 2.74 3.63 -4.87
C ILE A 58 1.88 4.67 -5.59
N MET A 59 2.51 5.69 -6.19
CA MET A 59 1.83 6.72 -6.97
C MET A 59 1.05 6.11 -8.13
N GLN A 60 1.67 5.21 -8.89
CA GLN A 60 1.01 4.51 -10.00
C GLN A 60 -0.27 3.80 -9.53
N TYR A 61 -0.22 3.09 -8.38
CA TYR A 61 -1.40 2.44 -7.83
C TYR A 61 -2.46 3.44 -7.36
N ALA A 62 -2.06 4.50 -6.66
CA ALA A 62 -2.99 5.51 -6.16
C ALA A 62 -3.69 6.27 -7.29
N GLN A 63 -3.00 6.52 -8.40
CA GLN A 63 -3.56 7.21 -9.57
C GLN A 63 -4.68 6.42 -10.24
N ILE A 64 -4.63 5.08 -10.26
CA ILE A 64 -5.71 4.23 -10.80
C ILE A 64 -7.04 4.53 -10.09
N PHE A 65 -7.00 4.89 -8.81
CA PHE A 65 -8.18 5.16 -7.99
C PHE A 65 -8.41 6.65 -7.68
N ASN A 66 -7.61 7.56 -8.27
CA ASN A 66 -7.61 9.00 -8.00
C ASN A 66 -7.35 9.36 -6.51
N GLU A 67 -6.49 8.61 -5.83
CA GLU A 67 -6.23 8.73 -4.39
C GLU A 67 -4.84 9.25 -4.04
N TRP A 68 -4.06 9.71 -5.03
CA TRP A 68 -2.68 10.12 -4.80
C TRP A 68 -2.56 11.25 -3.76
N GLU A 69 -3.47 12.23 -3.80
CA GLU A 69 -3.48 13.33 -2.82
C GLU A 69 -3.68 12.82 -1.39
N THR A 70 -4.64 11.91 -1.18
CA THR A 70 -4.87 11.25 0.12
C THR A 70 -3.60 10.54 0.60
N ILE A 71 -2.96 9.77 -0.28
CA ILE A 71 -1.75 9.01 0.04
C ILE A 71 -0.58 9.92 0.38
N GLU A 72 -0.43 11.03 -0.34
CA GLU A 72 0.59 12.04 -0.06
C GLU A 72 0.36 12.71 1.31
N GLN A 73 -0.89 13.00 1.67
CA GLN A 73 -1.24 13.52 3.00
C GLN A 73 -0.90 12.52 4.12
N LEU A 74 -1.23 11.23 3.93
CA LEU A 74 -0.89 10.19 4.89
C LEU A 74 0.63 10.06 5.07
N ARG A 75 1.40 10.21 3.99
CA ARG A 75 2.87 10.21 4.01
C ARG A 75 3.44 11.38 4.81
N LYS A 76 2.90 12.59 4.65
CA LYS A 76 3.36 13.79 5.37
C LYS A 76 3.12 13.69 6.89
N GLY A 77 2.18 12.86 7.33
CA GLY A 77 1.92 12.57 8.74
C GLY A 77 2.70 11.39 9.32
N CYS A 78 3.63 10.79 8.55
CA CYS A 78 4.44 9.66 8.99
C CYS A 78 5.72 10.09 9.70
#